data_AF-A0A6L3Y3Z4-F1
#
_entry.id   AF-A0A6L3Y3Z4-F1
#
_cell.length_a   1.000
_cell.length_b   1.000
_cell.length_c   1.000
_cell.angle_alpha   90.00
_cell.angle_beta   90.00
_cell.angle_gamma   90.00
#
_symmetry.space_group_name_H-M   'P 1'
#
loop_
_entity.id
_entity.type
_entity.pdbx_description
1 polymer ?
#
loop_
_entity_poly.entity_id
_entity_poly.type
_entity_poly.pdbx_seq_one_letter_code
_entity_poly.pdbx_strand_id
1 'polypeptide(L)'
;MFNSAQTEQLYHDLRRANSEAAKKERFLTYVTSVFRNDEKVQDFIRDMAMGAETSVANITRDGRAARGRADSQTDTVIIEWERDLARTGDHAKDQLREYLEGNWRSGQEYKFTLLSTDGVRWRRYAPDWSLLAVNDLMDRNFELREVQAFDLGPATFEEFPFFLDEVLFADEKKVATLENIRADFGDTSRAFINSMTALNRSLPALESQSELKVAFEQWNRFLSIAYGQFDNSPKLFLVHTYLSVFAKFIAYSVITKETASDDDTIRGVLSGRIFDRLNVERFVEDDFFHWVASDEFLPTLRPMFREIGRQIDAFDFSEVREDILKGVYQELIDLETRHALGEYYTPDWLCERVIEELPIERSSSFLDPACGSGSFLRAGGNRRSRFLRKWRRGWV
;
A
#
# COMPACT_ATOMS: atom_id res chain seq x y z
N MET A 1 -25.10 -12.47 6.05
CA MET A 1 -25.43 -11.10 6.47
C MET A 1 -25.28 -11.06 7.98
N PHE A 2 -24.40 -10.21 8.50
CA PHE A 2 -24.12 -10.12 9.92
C PHE A 2 -25.35 -9.63 10.70
N ASN A 3 -25.54 -10.12 11.93
CA ASN A 3 -26.66 -9.74 12.78
C ASN A 3 -26.27 -8.57 13.69
N SER A 4 -26.82 -7.38 13.42
CA SER A 4 -26.53 -6.15 14.19
C SER A 4 -26.89 -6.26 15.67
N ALA A 5 -27.84 -7.13 16.05
CA ALA A 5 -28.21 -7.33 17.46
C ALA A 5 -27.06 -7.90 18.31
N GLN A 6 -26.18 -8.73 17.73
CA GLN A 6 -25.01 -9.24 18.44
C GLN A 6 -23.98 -8.12 18.69
N THR A 7 -23.83 -7.22 17.72
CA THR A 7 -22.93 -6.07 17.80
C THR A 7 -23.43 -5.03 18.79
N GLU A 8 -24.75 -4.79 18.82
CA GLU A 8 -25.39 -3.92 19.82
C GLU A 8 -25.21 -4.46 21.24
N GLN A 9 -25.39 -5.77 21.43
CA GLN A 9 -25.16 -6.42 22.72
C GLN A 9 -23.70 -6.28 23.16
N LEU A 10 -22.74 -6.51 22.26
CA LEU A 10 -21.31 -6.29 22.53
C LEU A 10 -21.07 -4.84 22.97
N TYR A 11 -21.62 -3.85 22.26
CA TYR A 11 -21.45 -2.44 22.59
C TYR A 11 -21.92 -2.12 24.03
N HIS A 12 -23.08 -2.64 24.43
CA HIS A 12 -23.59 -2.46 25.79
C HIS A 12 -22.72 -3.15 26.84
N ASP A 13 -22.22 -4.34 26.54
CA ASP A 13 -21.35 -5.09 27.46
C ASP A 13 -19.98 -4.42 27.63
N LEU A 14 -19.39 -3.90 26.54
CA LEU A 14 -18.13 -3.16 26.56
C LEU A 14 -18.23 -1.87 27.40
N ARG A 15 -19.36 -1.17 27.34
CA ARG A 15 -19.59 0.04 28.15
C ARG A 15 -19.76 -0.24 29.63
N ARG A 16 -20.09 -1.48 30.02
CA ARG A 16 -20.22 -1.92 31.42
C ARG A 16 -18.92 -2.53 31.95
N ALA A 17 -17.99 -2.89 31.08
CA ALA A 17 -16.72 -3.49 31.45
C ALA A 17 -15.74 -2.42 31.99
N ASN A 18 -15.19 -2.68 33.18
CA ASN A 18 -14.34 -1.72 33.90
C ASN A 18 -12.82 -2.01 33.79
N SER A 19 -12.42 -3.05 33.06
CA SER A 19 -11.02 -3.44 32.84
C SER A 19 -10.77 -3.83 31.39
N GLU A 20 -9.52 -3.70 30.93
CA GLU A 20 -9.06 -4.14 29.61
C GLU A 20 -9.29 -5.63 29.40
N ALA A 21 -8.95 -6.46 30.39
CA ALA A 21 -9.18 -7.90 30.34
C ALA A 21 -10.66 -8.26 30.10
N ALA A 22 -11.59 -7.60 30.79
CA ALA A 22 -13.02 -7.83 30.61
C ALA A 22 -13.50 -7.40 29.21
N LYS A 23 -12.98 -6.28 28.69
CA LYS A 23 -13.30 -5.81 27.33
C LYS A 23 -12.79 -6.78 26.26
N LYS A 24 -11.54 -7.23 26.39
CA LYS A 24 -10.91 -8.22 25.50
C LYS A 24 -11.70 -9.55 25.50
N GLU A 25 -12.11 -10.05 26.66
CA GLU A 25 -12.90 -11.28 26.78
C GLU A 25 -14.25 -11.18 26.03
N ARG A 26 -14.96 -10.04 26.18
CA ARG A 26 -16.23 -9.80 25.48
C ARG A 26 -16.03 -9.69 23.98
N PHE A 27 -14.98 -8.99 23.54
CA PHE A 27 -14.61 -8.92 22.13
C PHE A 27 -14.30 -10.31 21.55
N LEU A 28 -13.46 -11.11 22.19
CA LEU A 28 -13.13 -12.47 21.73
C LEU A 28 -14.37 -13.37 21.64
N THR A 29 -15.29 -13.25 22.60
CA THR A 29 -16.57 -13.96 22.57
C THR A 29 -17.40 -13.55 21.35
N TYR A 30 -17.45 -12.25 21.06
CA TYR A 30 -18.15 -11.73 19.89
C TYR A 30 -17.55 -12.23 18.59
N VAL A 31 -16.23 -12.08 18.39
CA VAL A 31 -15.54 -12.51 17.16
C VAL A 31 -15.74 -14.01 16.94
N THR A 32 -15.58 -14.83 17.98
CA THR A 32 -15.86 -16.28 17.92
C THR A 32 -17.28 -16.57 17.44
N SER A 33 -18.27 -15.80 17.89
CA SER A 33 -19.67 -16.02 17.52
C SER A 33 -20.00 -15.56 16.09
N VAL A 34 -19.45 -14.41 15.69
CA VAL A 34 -19.76 -13.74 14.42
C VAL A 34 -19.03 -14.40 13.26
N PHE A 35 -17.79 -14.83 13.47
CA PHE A 35 -16.91 -15.45 12.47
C PHE A 35 -16.73 -16.96 12.69
N ARG A 36 -17.71 -17.62 13.32
CA ARG A 36 -17.65 -19.05 13.68
C ARG A 36 -17.35 -20.03 12.54
N ASN A 37 -17.66 -19.63 11.30
CA ASN A 37 -17.52 -20.47 10.11
C ASN A 37 -16.24 -20.18 9.32
N ASP A 38 -15.41 -19.26 9.79
CA ASP A 38 -14.15 -18.92 9.15
C ASP A 38 -12.99 -19.59 9.89
N GLU A 39 -12.38 -20.61 9.28
CA GLU A 39 -11.30 -21.39 9.88
C GLU A 39 -10.07 -20.53 10.23
N LYS A 40 -9.77 -19.49 9.43
CA LYS A 40 -8.62 -18.60 9.67
C LYS A 40 -8.88 -17.67 10.85
N VAL A 41 -10.13 -17.20 11.01
CA VAL A 41 -10.53 -16.43 12.19
C VAL A 41 -10.40 -17.28 13.45
N GLN A 42 -10.66 -18.59 13.36
CA GLN A 42 -10.44 -19.48 14.51
C GLN A 42 -8.96 -19.64 14.87
N ASP A 43 -8.03 -19.62 13.90
CA ASP A 43 -6.59 -19.56 14.18
C ASP A 43 -6.22 -18.25 14.90
N PHE A 44 -6.67 -17.11 14.37
CA PHE A 44 -6.45 -15.81 15.01
C PHE A 44 -7.01 -15.76 16.44
N ILE A 45 -8.23 -16.26 16.66
CA ILE A 45 -8.85 -16.32 17.99
C ILE A 45 -8.04 -17.24 18.91
N ARG A 46 -7.57 -18.40 18.43
CA ARG A 46 -6.71 -19.30 19.23
C ARG A 46 -5.44 -18.59 19.66
N ASP A 47 -4.76 -17.90 18.74
CA ASP A 47 -3.52 -17.17 19.05
C ASP A 47 -3.77 -16.06 20.08
N MET A 48 -4.88 -15.32 19.94
CA MET A 48 -5.29 -14.27 20.89
C MET A 48 -5.71 -14.84 22.26
N ALA A 49 -6.37 -16.01 22.29
CA ALA A 49 -6.92 -16.63 23.49
C ALA A 49 -5.91 -17.48 24.28
N MET A 50 -4.91 -18.08 23.62
CA MET A 50 -3.84 -18.83 24.29
C MET A 50 -2.86 -17.94 25.08
N GLY A 51 -3.13 -16.63 25.16
CA GLY A 51 -2.34 -15.73 26.00
C GLY A 51 -0.96 -15.49 25.42
N ALA A 52 -0.89 -15.15 24.14
CA ALA A 52 0.30 -14.58 23.54
C ALA A 52 0.53 -13.16 24.07
N GLU A 53 0.87 -13.03 25.37
CA GLU A 53 1.80 -12.00 25.82
C GLU A 53 3.15 -12.31 25.16
N THR A 54 3.21 -12.16 23.83
CA THR A 54 4.42 -12.42 23.07
C THR A 54 5.44 -11.41 23.56
N SER A 55 6.49 -11.90 24.21
CA SER A 55 7.55 -11.01 24.67
C SER A 55 8.24 -10.43 23.45
N VAL A 56 8.05 -9.14 23.20
CA VAL A 56 8.80 -8.43 22.18
C VAL A 56 10.18 -8.15 22.76
N ALA A 57 11.19 -8.81 22.21
CA ALA A 57 12.59 -8.58 22.56
C ALA A 57 13.09 -7.28 21.89
N ASN A 58 14.16 -6.71 22.43
CA ASN A 58 14.90 -5.59 21.84
C ASN A 58 14.14 -4.25 21.76
N ILE A 59 13.17 -4.00 22.65
CA ILE A 59 12.55 -2.67 22.79
C ILE A 59 13.56 -1.72 23.45
N THR A 60 13.53 -0.43 23.11
CA THR A 60 14.23 0.61 23.91
C THR A 60 13.22 1.38 24.76
N ARG A 61 13.47 1.45 26.07
CA ARG A 61 12.80 2.39 26.98
C ARG A 61 13.85 3.26 27.64
N ASP A 62 13.70 4.58 27.56
CA ASP A 62 14.65 5.57 28.11
C ASP A 62 16.12 5.31 27.73
N GLY A 63 16.37 4.90 26.48
CA GLY A 63 17.72 4.61 25.98
C GLY A 63 18.34 3.29 26.47
N ARG A 64 17.59 2.42 27.16
CA ARG A 64 18.04 1.10 27.63
C ARG A 64 17.28 -0.03 26.94
N ALA A 65 17.98 -1.14 26.68
CA ALA A 65 17.37 -2.36 26.17
C ALA A 65 16.37 -2.92 27.19
N ALA A 66 15.15 -3.14 26.75
CA ALA A 66 14.03 -3.65 27.52
C ALA A 66 13.33 -4.80 26.78
N ARG A 67 12.48 -5.53 27.52
CA ARG A 67 11.50 -6.46 26.96
C ARG A 67 10.11 -5.89 27.25
N GLY A 68 9.26 -5.84 26.24
CA GLY A 68 7.85 -5.46 26.39
C GLY A 68 6.92 -6.64 26.13
N ARG A 69 5.65 -6.45 26.44
CA ARG A 69 4.58 -7.41 26.20
C ARG A 69 3.43 -6.65 25.57
N ALA A 70 3.13 -6.95 24.32
CA ALA A 70 1.91 -6.48 23.69
C ALA A 70 0.71 -7.24 24.27
N ASP A 71 -0.42 -6.57 24.44
CA ASP A 71 -1.62 -7.18 25.03
C ASP A 71 -2.18 -8.30 24.18
N SER A 72 -2.12 -8.13 22.85
CA SER A 72 -2.50 -9.16 21.89
C SER A 72 -1.65 -9.03 20.63
N GLN A 73 -0.69 -9.93 20.44
CA GLN A 73 0.11 -10.01 19.23
C GLN A 73 -0.04 -11.37 18.56
N THR A 74 -0.47 -11.35 17.31
CA THR A 74 -0.42 -12.48 16.38
C THR A 74 0.75 -12.29 15.40
N ASP A 75 0.89 -13.18 14.41
CA ASP A 75 1.93 -13.05 13.39
C ASP A 75 1.81 -11.81 12.50
N THR A 76 0.60 -11.24 12.37
CA THR A 76 0.29 -10.15 11.42
C THR A 76 -0.50 -9.00 12.04
N VAL A 77 -0.95 -9.11 13.29
CA VAL A 77 -1.72 -8.06 13.97
C VAL A 77 -1.18 -7.82 15.38
N ILE A 78 -1.01 -6.55 15.74
CA ILE A 78 -0.69 -6.11 17.10
C ILE A 78 -1.82 -5.20 17.57
N ILE A 79 -2.48 -5.58 18.68
CA ILE A 79 -3.57 -4.82 19.28
C ILE A 79 -3.17 -4.42 20.70
N GLU A 80 -3.16 -3.12 20.96
CA GLU A 80 -3.03 -2.55 22.30
C GLU A 80 -4.40 -2.20 22.88
N TRP A 81 -4.70 -2.70 24.08
CA TRP A 81 -5.99 -2.49 24.73
C TRP A 81 -5.89 -1.42 25.79
N GLU A 82 -6.82 -0.48 25.76
CA GLU A 82 -6.89 0.59 26.73
C GLU A 82 -8.22 0.58 27.48
N ARG A 83 -8.19 0.94 28.76
CA ARG A 83 -9.43 1.11 29.52
C ARG A 83 -10.31 2.21 28.93
N ASP A 84 -9.71 3.33 28.48
CA ASP A 84 -10.42 4.44 27.85
C ASP A 84 -9.51 5.14 26.83
N LEU A 85 -9.68 4.78 25.56
CA LEU A 85 -8.77 5.19 24.49
C LEU A 85 -8.78 6.71 24.28
N ALA A 86 -9.87 7.41 24.59
CA ALA A 86 -9.90 8.88 24.50
C ALA A 86 -8.95 9.56 25.48
N ARG A 87 -8.53 8.87 26.54
CA ARG A 87 -7.60 9.41 27.54
C ARG A 87 -6.17 8.92 27.36
N THR A 88 -6.00 7.71 26.86
CA THR A 88 -4.70 7.01 26.78
C THR A 88 -4.29 6.66 25.35
N GLY A 89 -4.95 7.22 24.33
CA GLY A 89 -4.65 6.96 22.92
C GLY A 89 -3.19 7.24 22.52
N ASP A 90 -2.60 8.34 23.00
CA ASP A 90 -1.19 8.65 22.72
C ASP A 90 -0.25 7.62 23.35
N HIS A 91 -0.57 7.14 24.56
CA HIS A 91 0.19 6.10 25.25
C HIS A 91 0.13 4.76 24.49
N ALA A 92 -1.06 4.35 24.04
CA ALA A 92 -1.23 3.13 23.24
C ALA A 92 -0.47 3.22 21.91
N LYS A 93 -0.49 4.39 21.27
CA LYS A 93 0.29 4.66 20.05
C LYS A 93 1.79 4.52 20.29
N ASP A 94 2.31 5.06 21.40
CA ASP A 94 3.72 4.93 21.76
C ASP A 94 4.12 3.47 22.02
N GLN A 95 3.26 2.69 22.68
CA GLN A 95 3.49 1.26 22.89
C GLN A 95 3.52 0.48 21.56
N LEU A 96 2.59 0.74 20.64
CA LEU A 96 2.60 0.13 19.31
C LEU A 96 3.89 0.46 18.54
N ARG A 97 4.39 1.70 18.68
CA ARG A 97 5.67 2.12 18.09
C ARG A 97 6.84 1.32 18.69
N GLU A 98 6.89 1.18 20.01
CA GLU A 98 7.90 0.37 20.73
C GLU A 98 7.89 -1.10 20.27
N TYR A 99 6.70 -1.70 20.10
CA TYR A 99 6.60 -3.09 19.65
C TYR A 99 7.05 -3.27 18.21
N LEU A 100 6.63 -2.37 17.32
CA LEU A 100 7.07 -2.43 15.93
C LEU A 100 8.60 -2.27 15.83
N GLU A 101 9.18 -1.33 16.58
CA GLU A 101 10.62 -1.13 16.66
C GLU A 101 11.37 -2.40 17.13
N GLY A 102 10.87 -3.06 18.18
CA GLY A 102 11.45 -4.31 18.69
C GLY A 102 11.42 -5.46 17.69
N ASN A 103 10.29 -5.64 16.97
CA ASN A 103 10.17 -6.65 15.91
C ASN A 103 11.15 -6.37 14.76
N TRP A 104 11.28 -5.11 14.37
CA TRP A 104 12.20 -4.64 13.35
C TRP A 104 13.67 -4.83 13.70
N ARG A 105 14.07 -4.53 14.93
CA ARG A 105 15.43 -4.83 15.45
C ARG A 105 15.75 -6.31 15.50
N SER A 106 14.71 -7.14 15.58
CA SER A 106 14.84 -8.60 15.50
C SER A 106 14.92 -9.12 14.06
N GLY A 107 15.02 -8.23 13.06
CA GLY A 107 15.23 -8.57 11.66
C GLY A 107 13.95 -8.86 10.86
N GLN A 108 12.76 -8.65 11.45
CA GLN A 108 11.50 -8.86 10.74
C GLN A 108 11.21 -7.72 9.77
N GLU A 109 10.57 -8.05 8.64
CA GLU A 109 9.99 -7.08 7.72
C GLU A 109 8.70 -6.49 8.30
N TYR A 110 8.25 -5.34 7.78
CA TYR A 110 6.96 -4.79 8.21
C TYR A 110 5.83 -5.71 7.70
N LYS A 111 5.02 -6.22 8.61
CA LYS A 111 3.89 -7.11 8.30
C LYS A 111 2.67 -6.93 9.21
N PHE A 112 2.73 -5.95 10.09
CA PHE A 112 1.77 -5.82 11.19
C PHE A 112 0.69 -4.79 10.88
N THR A 113 -0.57 -5.18 11.06
CA THR A 113 -1.66 -4.24 11.32
C THR A 113 -1.57 -3.80 12.77
N LEU A 114 -1.38 -2.50 13.01
CA LEU A 114 -1.26 -1.92 14.34
C LEU A 114 -2.60 -1.30 14.74
N LEU A 115 -3.17 -1.76 15.85
CA LEU A 115 -4.46 -1.31 16.35
C LEU A 115 -4.35 -0.88 17.81
N SER A 116 -5.01 0.21 18.17
CA SER A 116 -5.36 0.51 19.56
C SER A 116 -6.87 0.53 19.74
N THR A 117 -7.35 0.03 20.88
CA THR A 117 -8.79 -0.02 21.13
C THR A 117 -9.16 -0.02 22.60
N ASP A 118 -10.32 0.54 22.92
CA ASP A 118 -11.03 0.32 24.19
C ASP A 118 -12.29 -0.57 24.03
N GLY A 119 -12.38 -1.27 22.90
CA GLY A 119 -13.52 -2.04 22.41
C GLY A 119 -14.57 -1.21 21.68
N VAL A 120 -14.72 0.07 22.03
CA VAL A 120 -15.69 0.99 21.40
C VAL A 120 -15.01 1.82 20.33
N ARG A 121 -13.86 2.41 20.62
CA ARG A 121 -13.04 3.17 19.68
C ARG A 121 -11.92 2.29 19.17
N TRP A 122 -11.70 2.32 17.87
CA TRP A 122 -10.65 1.57 17.18
C TRP A 122 -9.85 2.54 16.34
N ARG A 123 -8.53 2.50 16.48
CA ARG A 123 -7.61 3.31 15.69
C ARG A 123 -6.56 2.40 15.06
N ARG A 124 -6.38 2.52 13.76
CA ARG A 124 -5.36 1.81 13.00
C ARG A 124 -4.21 2.75 12.71
N TYR A 125 -3.00 2.24 12.91
CA TYR A 125 -1.78 2.99 12.66
C TYR A 125 -0.89 2.30 11.63
N ALA A 126 -0.07 3.10 10.98
CA ALA A 126 1.02 2.65 10.14
C ALA A 126 2.22 3.60 10.30
N PRO A 127 3.45 3.12 10.03
CA PRO A 127 4.63 3.99 10.02
C PRO A 127 4.47 5.13 9.00
N ASP A 128 4.70 6.36 9.43
CA ASP A 128 4.67 7.52 8.55
C ASP A 128 5.99 7.65 7.79
N TRP A 129 6.00 7.19 6.54
CA TRP A 129 7.21 7.26 5.72
C TRP A 129 7.60 8.70 5.32
N SER A 130 6.62 9.62 5.25
CA SER A 130 6.87 10.99 4.82
C SER A 130 7.88 11.71 5.73
N LEU A 131 7.86 11.35 7.02
CA LEU A 131 8.70 11.92 8.08
C LEU A 131 10.09 11.28 8.21
N LEU A 132 10.39 10.22 7.46
CA LEU A 132 11.69 9.53 7.54
C LEU A 132 12.78 10.27 6.76
N ALA A 133 13.86 10.70 7.44
CA ALA A 133 15.07 11.14 6.77
C ALA A 133 15.84 9.93 6.20
N VAL A 134 16.54 10.12 5.08
CA VAL A 134 17.32 9.06 4.39
C VAL A 134 18.32 8.37 5.33
N ASN A 135 18.88 9.11 6.29
CA ASN A 135 19.83 8.59 7.28
C ASN A 135 19.16 7.98 8.53
N ASP A 136 17.89 8.29 8.81
CA ASP A 136 17.14 7.73 9.96
C ASP A 136 16.58 6.33 9.68
N LEU A 137 16.65 5.84 8.43
CA LEU A 137 16.16 4.52 8.06
C LEU A 137 17.00 3.37 8.63
N MET A 138 18.27 3.66 8.93
CA MET A 138 19.15 2.75 9.66
C MET A 138 18.87 2.80 11.18
N ASP A 139 18.46 3.95 11.71
CA ASP A 139 18.25 4.20 13.14
C ASP A 139 16.79 4.05 13.60
N ARG A 140 15.84 3.86 12.67
CA ARG A 140 14.43 3.52 12.94
C ARG A 140 13.71 4.54 13.84
N ASN A 141 13.99 5.83 13.65
CA ASN A 141 13.21 6.93 14.20
C ASN A 141 11.99 7.21 13.30
N PHE A 142 10.89 6.50 13.54
CA PHE A 142 9.63 6.71 12.81
C PHE A 142 8.53 7.10 13.78
N GLU A 143 7.56 7.85 13.25
CA GLU A 143 6.29 8.10 13.92
C GLU A 143 5.20 7.20 13.34
N LEU A 144 4.18 6.95 14.15
CA LEU A 144 2.97 6.30 13.67
C LEU A 144 1.98 7.36 13.20
N ARG A 145 1.37 7.14 12.03
CA ARG A 145 0.23 7.92 11.54
C ARG A 145 -1.04 7.12 11.75
N GLU A 146 -2.09 7.78 12.27
CA GLU A 146 -3.43 7.20 12.26
C GLU A 146 -3.94 7.16 10.82
N VAL A 147 -4.19 5.96 10.30
CA VAL A 147 -4.61 5.75 8.90
C VAL A 147 -6.10 5.43 8.79
N GLN A 148 -6.73 4.99 9.89
CA GLN A 148 -8.15 4.65 9.93
C GLN A 148 -8.68 4.76 11.36
N ALA A 149 -9.90 5.26 11.49
CA ALA A 149 -10.62 5.33 12.75
C ALA A 149 -12.02 4.72 12.59
N PHE A 150 -12.43 3.93 13.58
CA PHE A 150 -13.79 3.39 13.67
C PHE A 150 -14.32 3.55 15.09
N ASP A 151 -15.51 4.13 15.23
CA ASP A 151 -16.20 4.27 16.51
C ASP A 151 -17.48 3.44 16.49
N LEU A 152 -17.52 2.43 17.35
CA LEU A 152 -18.65 1.54 17.51
C LEU A 152 -19.81 2.26 18.21
N GLY A 153 -20.97 2.31 17.55
CA GLY A 153 -22.18 2.89 18.12
C GLY A 153 -23.40 2.56 17.26
N PRO A 154 -24.59 3.06 17.65
CA PRO A 154 -25.85 2.69 16.99
C PRO A 154 -25.88 2.89 15.47
N ALA A 155 -25.12 3.86 14.96
CA ALA A 155 -25.03 4.13 13.52
C ALA A 155 -24.10 3.17 12.76
N THR A 156 -23.19 2.47 13.45
CA THR A 156 -22.08 1.70 12.84
C THR A 156 -22.12 0.21 13.18
N PHE A 157 -23.18 -0.29 13.83
CA PHE A 157 -23.29 -1.70 14.21
C PHE A 157 -23.24 -2.66 13.02
N GLU A 158 -23.85 -2.29 11.88
CA GLU A 158 -23.83 -3.13 10.69
C GLU A 158 -22.46 -3.15 10.00
N GLU A 159 -21.67 -2.09 10.16
CA GLU A 159 -20.36 -1.92 9.53
C GLU A 159 -19.24 -2.60 10.31
N PHE A 160 -19.39 -2.73 11.64
CA PHE A 160 -18.33 -3.21 12.52
C PHE A 160 -17.77 -4.61 12.16
N PRO A 161 -18.60 -5.63 11.79
CA PRO A 161 -18.05 -6.90 11.32
C PRO A 161 -17.16 -6.75 10.08
N PHE A 162 -17.54 -5.90 9.13
CA PHE A 162 -16.74 -5.67 7.91
C PHE A 162 -15.44 -4.93 8.22
N PHE A 163 -15.48 -3.97 9.14
CA PHE A 163 -14.26 -3.33 9.64
C PHE A 163 -13.30 -4.33 10.28
N LEU A 164 -13.80 -5.23 11.14
CA LEU A 164 -12.96 -6.28 11.75
C LEU A 164 -12.40 -7.24 10.71
N ASP A 165 -13.20 -7.61 9.72
CA ASP A 165 -12.77 -8.46 8.62
C ASP A 165 -11.63 -7.82 7.83
N GLU A 166 -11.75 -6.53 7.50
CA GLU A 166 -10.72 -5.77 6.80
C GLU A 166 -9.42 -5.66 7.60
N VAL A 167 -9.47 -5.35 8.89
CA VAL A 167 -8.27 -5.06 9.68
C VAL A 167 -7.63 -6.31 10.29
N LEU A 168 -8.38 -7.40 10.48
CA LEU A 168 -7.88 -8.62 11.12
C LEU A 168 -7.68 -9.78 10.13
N PHE A 169 -8.48 -9.86 9.06
CA PHE A 169 -8.63 -11.10 8.27
C PHE A 169 -8.40 -10.93 6.77
N ALA A 170 -7.88 -9.78 6.32
CA ALA A 170 -7.72 -9.39 4.91
C ALA A 170 -7.18 -10.50 3.97
N ASP A 171 -8.08 -11.23 3.30
CA ASP A 171 -7.71 -12.31 2.37
C ASP A 171 -8.67 -12.50 1.18
N GLU A 172 -9.69 -11.64 1.02
CA GLU A 172 -10.51 -11.64 -0.21
C GLU A 172 -9.89 -10.77 -1.31
N LYS A 173 -10.11 -11.18 -2.57
CA LYS A 173 -9.68 -10.37 -3.72
C LYS A 173 -10.39 -9.03 -3.72
N LYS A 174 -9.61 -7.95 -3.69
CA LYS A 174 -10.12 -6.57 -3.68
C LYS A 174 -10.37 -6.09 -5.09
N VAL A 175 -11.44 -5.32 -5.28
CA VAL A 175 -11.59 -4.54 -6.52
C VAL A 175 -10.51 -3.46 -6.55
N ALA A 176 -9.83 -3.29 -7.69
CA ALA A 176 -8.80 -2.28 -7.90
C ALA A 176 -9.38 -0.85 -8.05
N THR A 177 -9.98 -0.34 -6.98
CA THR A 177 -10.38 1.07 -6.84
C THR A 177 -9.17 1.94 -6.51
N LEU A 178 -9.27 3.25 -6.76
CA LEU A 178 -8.23 4.20 -6.38
C LEU A 178 -7.88 4.10 -4.89
N GLU A 179 -8.89 4.03 -4.03
CA GLU A 179 -8.76 3.96 -2.58
C GLU A 179 -8.04 2.69 -2.12
N ASN A 180 -8.44 1.52 -2.62
CA ASN A 180 -7.83 0.25 -2.23
C ASN A 180 -6.37 0.15 -2.69
N ILE A 181 -6.08 0.61 -3.92
CA ILE A 181 -4.71 0.60 -4.45
C ILE A 181 -3.83 1.58 -3.64
N ARG A 182 -4.34 2.76 -3.29
CA ARG A 182 -3.63 3.70 -2.41
C ARG A 182 -3.36 3.09 -1.03
N ALA A 183 -4.34 2.44 -0.41
CA ALA A 183 -4.16 1.80 0.88
C ALA A 183 -3.06 0.71 0.87
N ASP A 184 -2.97 -0.08 -0.21
CA ASP A 184 -2.06 -1.23 -0.29
C ASP A 184 -0.70 -0.93 -0.97
N PHE A 185 -0.54 0.22 -1.64
CA PHE A 185 0.70 0.64 -2.33
C PHE A 185 1.17 2.08 -2.02
N GLY A 186 0.43 2.83 -1.20
CA GLY A 186 0.75 4.20 -0.79
C GLY A 186 1.80 4.30 0.33
N ASP A 187 2.00 5.50 0.87
CA ASP A 187 3.14 5.85 1.74
C ASP A 187 3.14 5.12 3.10
N THR A 188 1.96 4.71 3.56
CA THR A 188 1.78 3.89 4.78
C THR A 188 1.63 2.39 4.51
N SER A 189 1.70 1.97 3.25
CA SER A 189 1.44 0.58 2.90
C SER A 189 2.62 -0.33 3.23
N ARG A 190 2.30 -1.60 3.49
CA ARG A 190 3.31 -2.65 3.69
C ARG A 190 4.23 -2.80 2.48
N ALA A 191 3.65 -2.79 1.28
CA ALA A 191 4.39 -2.92 0.03
C ALA A 191 5.41 -1.79 -0.11
N PHE A 192 4.99 -0.55 0.08
CA PHE A 192 5.86 0.61 -0.06
C PHE A 192 6.95 0.65 1.02
N ILE A 193 6.61 0.51 2.30
CA ILE A 193 7.58 0.59 3.40
C ILE A 193 8.67 -0.50 3.24
N ASN A 194 8.29 -1.73 2.92
CA ASN A 194 9.26 -2.82 2.69
C ASN A 194 10.10 -2.59 1.44
N SER A 195 9.48 -2.10 0.36
CA SER A 195 10.19 -1.77 -0.89
C SER A 195 11.22 -0.68 -0.67
N MET A 196 10.83 0.41 -0.03
CA MET A 196 11.72 1.50 0.30
C MET A 196 12.82 1.06 1.27
N THR A 197 12.52 0.21 2.26
CA THR A 197 13.54 -0.37 3.13
C THR A 197 14.57 -1.17 2.32
N ALA A 198 14.14 -1.97 1.34
CA ALA A 198 15.03 -2.73 0.47
C ALA A 198 15.88 -1.83 -0.43
N LEU A 199 15.27 -0.85 -1.09
CA LEU A 199 15.94 0.12 -1.95
C LEU A 199 16.98 0.95 -1.19
N ASN A 200 16.67 1.39 0.02
CA ASN A 200 17.59 2.18 0.84
C ASN A 200 18.86 1.41 1.23
N ARG A 201 18.79 0.08 1.37
CA ARG A 201 19.97 -0.76 1.60
C ARG A 201 20.96 -0.73 0.43
N SER A 202 20.52 -0.32 -0.77
CA SER A 202 21.37 -0.14 -1.94
C SER A 202 22.05 1.22 -2.01
N LEU A 203 21.64 2.22 -1.21
CA LEU A 203 22.21 3.58 -1.25
C LEU A 203 23.73 3.67 -1.06
N PRO A 204 24.39 2.85 -0.24
CA PRO A 204 25.85 2.87 -0.15
C PRO A 204 26.56 2.67 -1.51
N ALA A 205 25.90 2.05 -2.49
CA ALA A 205 26.44 1.89 -3.84
C ALA A 205 26.47 3.21 -4.65
N LEU A 206 25.82 4.29 -4.19
CA LEU A 206 25.97 5.63 -4.79
C LEU A 206 27.38 6.21 -4.62
N GLU A 207 28.10 5.76 -3.59
CA GLU A 207 29.48 6.20 -3.32
C GLU A 207 30.52 5.43 -4.15
N SER A 208 30.13 4.31 -4.78
CA SER A 208 30.99 3.50 -5.66
C SER A 208 30.68 3.73 -7.14
N GLN A 209 31.53 3.20 -8.03
CA GLN A 209 31.20 3.12 -9.46
C GLN A 209 30.21 1.97 -9.67
N SER A 210 28.92 2.26 -9.54
CA SER A 210 27.83 1.30 -9.70
C SER A 210 26.83 1.76 -10.76
N GLU A 211 26.00 0.82 -11.25
CA GLU A 211 24.89 1.12 -12.15
C GLU A 211 23.86 2.05 -11.50
N LEU A 212 23.65 1.91 -10.19
CA LEU A 212 22.79 2.78 -9.39
C LEU A 212 23.25 4.23 -9.42
N LYS A 213 24.57 4.48 -9.31
CA LYS A 213 25.12 5.85 -9.39
C LYS A 213 24.86 6.48 -10.75
N VAL A 214 25.11 5.74 -11.83
CA VAL A 214 24.88 6.22 -13.20
C VAL A 214 23.40 6.55 -13.40
N ALA A 215 22.52 5.65 -12.97
CA ALA A 215 21.07 5.83 -13.02
C ALA A 215 20.61 7.09 -12.29
N PHE A 216 21.08 7.30 -11.06
CA PHE A 216 20.78 8.50 -10.26
C PHE A 216 21.30 9.79 -10.91
N GLU A 217 22.54 9.80 -11.40
CA GLU A 217 23.14 10.97 -12.07
C GLU A 217 22.40 11.34 -13.35
N GLN A 218 21.97 10.35 -14.15
CA GLN A 218 21.16 10.61 -15.35
C GLN A 218 19.79 11.16 -14.97
N TRP A 219 19.08 10.50 -14.06
CA TRP A 219 17.78 10.96 -13.58
C TRP A 219 17.83 12.42 -13.12
N ASN A 220 18.81 12.75 -12.26
CA ASN A 220 18.99 14.09 -11.74
C ASN A 220 19.25 15.10 -12.87
N ARG A 221 20.17 14.77 -13.78
CA ARG A 221 20.51 15.64 -14.92
C ARG A 221 19.30 15.93 -15.80
N PHE A 222 18.54 14.90 -16.18
CA PHE A 222 17.40 15.06 -17.09
C PHE A 222 16.27 15.88 -16.45
N LEU A 223 15.93 15.61 -15.18
CA LEU A 223 14.93 16.38 -14.47
C LEU A 223 15.37 17.83 -14.22
N SER A 224 16.64 18.08 -13.90
CA SER A 224 17.17 19.44 -13.77
C SER A 224 17.04 20.24 -15.06
N ILE A 225 17.23 19.59 -16.22
CA ILE A 225 17.07 20.24 -17.53
C ILE A 225 15.59 20.55 -17.80
N ALA A 226 14.69 19.60 -17.51
CA ALA A 226 13.27 19.75 -17.80
C ALA A 226 12.58 20.77 -16.88
N TYR A 227 12.94 20.77 -15.60
CA TYR A 227 12.17 21.45 -14.55
C TYR A 227 12.97 22.52 -13.78
N GLY A 228 14.28 22.63 -14.01
CA GLY A 228 15.13 23.58 -13.31
C GLY A 228 15.41 23.15 -11.88
N GLN A 229 14.72 23.78 -10.92
CA GLN A 229 14.86 23.47 -9.48
C GLN A 229 13.78 22.47 -9.06
N PHE A 230 14.21 21.32 -8.54
CA PHE A 230 13.35 20.29 -7.98
C PHE A 230 14.09 19.56 -6.85
N ASP A 231 13.40 18.75 -6.05
CA ASP A 231 14.05 17.90 -5.05
C ASP A 231 14.86 16.79 -5.73
N ASN A 232 16.18 16.95 -5.80
CA ASN A 232 17.08 15.94 -6.36
C ASN A 232 17.63 14.97 -5.31
N SER A 233 16.92 14.79 -4.20
CA SER A 233 17.32 13.86 -3.15
C SER A 233 17.36 12.40 -3.65
N PRO A 234 18.27 11.58 -3.11
CA PRO A 234 18.22 10.13 -3.29
C PRO A 234 16.86 9.54 -2.87
N LYS A 235 16.17 10.15 -1.88
CA LYS A 235 14.83 9.73 -1.45
C LYS A 235 13.84 9.78 -2.60
N LEU A 236 13.75 10.91 -3.30
CA LEU A 236 12.82 11.06 -4.43
C LEU A 236 13.16 10.09 -5.57
N PHE A 237 14.45 9.89 -5.85
CA PHE A 237 14.87 8.91 -6.84
C PHE A 237 14.41 7.48 -6.52
N LEU A 238 14.53 7.06 -5.25
CA LEU A 238 14.04 5.74 -4.82
C LEU A 238 12.51 5.62 -4.89
N VAL A 239 11.77 6.69 -4.57
CA VAL A 239 10.31 6.72 -4.73
C VAL A 239 9.91 6.58 -6.20
N HIS A 240 10.58 7.29 -7.12
CA HIS A 240 10.36 7.10 -8.55
C HIS A 240 10.76 5.69 -9.03
N THR A 241 11.83 5.12 -8.47
CA THR A 241 12.21 3.73 -8.74
C THR A 241 11.09 2.77 -8.33
N TYR A 242 10.54 2.92 -7.13
CA TYR A 242 9.40 2.14 -6.66
C TYR A 242 8.19 2.26 -7.61
N LEU A 243 7.82 3.49 -7.97
CA LEU A 243 6.71 3.76 -8.88
C LEU A 243 6.90 3.13 -10.27
N SER A 244 8.11 3.18 -10.82
CA SER A 244 8.45 2.53 -12.09
C SER A 244 8.29 1.01 -12.01
N VAL A 245 8.84 0.38 -10.96
CA VAL A 245 8.69 -1.06 -10.72
C VAL A 245 7.22 -1.44 -10.56
N PHE A 246 6.48 -0.70 -9.74
CA PHE A 246 5.05 -0.93 -9.49
C PHE A 246 4.23 -0.85 -10.78
N ALA A 247 4.44 0.19 -11.60
CA ALA A 247 3.74 0.35 -12.88
C ALA A 247 4.02 -0.81 -13.85
N LYS A 248 5.28 -1.25 -13.95
CA LYS A 248 5.67 -2.40 -14.78
C LYS A 248 4.98 -3.69 -14.32
N PHE A 249 4.90 -3.94 -13.02
CA PHE A 249 4.26 -5.13 -12.46
C PHE A 249 2.74 -5.12 -12.63
N ILE A 250 2.08 -3.97 -12.42
CA ILE A 250 0.64 -3.82 -12.72
C ILE A 250 0.38 -4.07 -14.20
N ALA A 251 1.18 -3.46 -15.08
CA ALA A 251 1.00 -3.63 -16.52
C ALA A 251 1.10 -5.10 -16.94
N TYR A 252 2.10 -5.82 -16.42
CA TYR A 252 2.21 -7.26 -16.62
C TYR A 252 0.93 -7.97 -16.18
N SER A 253 0.49 -7.75 -14.94
CA SER A 253 -0.68 -8.45 -14.38
C SER A 253 -1.98 -8.12 -15.10
N VAL A 254 -2.17 -6.88 -15.55
CA VAL A 254 -3.34 -6.47 -16.32
C VAL A 254 -3.38 -7.17 -17.68
N ILE A 255 -2.24 -7.29 -18.36
CA ILE A 255 -2.13 -7.87 -19.70
C ILE A 255 -2.24 -9.40 -19.67
N THR A 256 -1.52 -10.06 -18.75
CA THR A 256 -1.42 -11.53 -18.72
C THR A 256 -2.42 -12.19 -17.80
N LYS A 257 -2.99 -11.44 -16.83
CA LYS A 257 -3.77 -11.98 -15.70
C LYS A 257 -2.95 -12.89 -14.77
N GLU A 258 -1.63 -12.74 -14.81
CA GLU A 258 -0.69 -13.46 -13.96
C GLU A 258 0.09 -12.48 -13.07
N THR A 259 0.86 -12.99 -12.12
CA THR A 259 1.77 -12.17 -11.30
C THR A 259 3.21 -12.65 -11.45
N ALA A 260 4.15 -11.70 -11.40
CA ALA A 260 5.56 -12.00 -11.55
C ALA A 260 6.12 -12.53 -10.21
N SER A 261 6.28 -13.85 -10.09
CA SER A 261 6.73 -14.50 -8.86
C SER A 261 8.15 -15.08 -8.93
N ASP A 262 8.57 -15.56 -10.10
CA ASP A 262 9.89 -16.13 -10.34
C ASP A 262 10.86 -15.09 -10.92
N ASP A 263 12.17 -15.35 -10.78
CA ASP A 263 13.22 -14.40 -11.15
C ASP A 263 13.26 -14.09 -12.65
N ASP A 264 12.97 -15.08 -13.50
CA ASP A 264 13.02 -14.92 -14.95
C ASP A 264 11.88 -14.02 -15.42
N THR A 265 10.68 -14.23 -14.87
CA THR A 265 9.52 -13.37 -15.11
C THR A 265 9.76 -11.97 -14.56
N ILE A 266 10.23 -11.84 -13.31
CA ILE A 266 10.56 -10.55 -12.69
C ILE A 266 11.54 -9.77 -13.57
N ARG A 267 12.65 -10.39 -13.97
CA ARG A 267 13.64 -9.75 -14.84
C ARG A 267 13.05 -9.42 -16.21
N GLY A 268 12.22 -10.30 -16.77
CA GLY A 268 11.53 -10.07 -18.03
C GLY A 268 10.58 -8.87 -18.02
N VAL A 269 9.87 -8.65 -16.90
CA VAL A 269 9.01 -7.48 -16.68
C VAL A 269 9.86 -6.22 -16.54
N LEU A 270 10.89 -6.25 -15.69
CA LEU A 270 11.72 -5.08 -15.40
C LEU A 270 12.52 -4.61 -16.63
N SER A 271 12.98 -5.53 -17.47
CA SER A 271 13.76 -5.26 -18.70
C SER A 271 12.92 -5.01 -19.95
N GLY A 272 11.59 -5.09 -19.88
CA GLY A 272 10.73 -4.92 -21.06
C GLY A 272 10.56 -6.17 -21.93
N ARG A 273 11.48 -7.13 -21.86
CA ARG A 273 11.51 -8.32 -22.74
C ARG A 273 10.22 -9.12 -22.79
N ILE A 274 9.44 -9.15 -21.71
CA ILE A 274 8.13 -9.83 -21.70
C ILE A 274 7.09 -9.07 -22.53
N PHE A 275 7.08 -7.75 -22.47
CA PHE A 275 6.12 -6.93 -23.22
C PHE A 275 6.35 -7.03 -24.72
N ASP A 276 7.61 -7.07 -25.16
CA ASP A 276 7.95 -7.33 -26.56
C ASP A 276 7.38 -8.65 -27.07
N ARG A 277 7.47 -9.73 -26.26
CA ARG A 277 6.87 -11.04 -26.58
C ARG A 277 5.35 -11.01 -26.63
N LEU A 278 4.73 -10.07 -25.92
CA LEU A 278 3.29 -9.85 -25.91
C LEU A 278 2.84 -8.86 -27.02
N ASN A 279 3.74 -8.49 -27.94
CA ASN A 279 3.53 -7.48 -28.98
C ASN A 279 3.17 -6.08 -28.44
N VAL A 280 3.64 -5.76 -27.23
CA VAL A 280 3.59 -4.42 -26.66
C VAL A 280 5.00 -3.85 -26.72
N GLU A 281 5.37 -3.41 -27.93
CA GLU A 281 6.70 -2.85 -28.20
C GLU A 281 6.92 -1.53 -27.45
N ARG A 282 8.17 -1.27 -27.05
CA ARG A 282 8.60 0.02 -26.46
C ARG A 282 7.78 0.41 -25.23
N PHE A 283 7.31 -0.58 -24.48
CA PHE A 283 6.60 -0.35 -23.22
C PHE A 283 7.57 0.00 -22.09
N VAL A 284 8.65 -0.76 -21.97
CA VAL A 284 9.77 -0.47 -21.08
C VAL A 284 11.02 -0.36 -21.95
N GLU A 285 11.67 0.79 -21.87
CA GLU A 285 13.01 1.01 -22.42
C GLU A 285 14.02 1.02 -21.26
N ASP A 286 15.32 1.13 -21.57
CA ASP A 286 16.38 1.33 -20.55
C ASP A 286 16.23 2.72 -19.91
N ASP A 287 15.22 2.85 -19.05
CA ASP A 287 14.87 4.04 -18.28
C ASP A 287 15.86 4.27 -17.13
N PHE A 288 15.73 5.39 -16.41
CA PHE A 288 16.59 5.67 -15.25
C PHE A 288 16.46 4.64 -14.11
N PHE A 289 15.51 3.72 -14.17
CA PHE A 289 15.18 2.79 -13.11
C PHE A 289 15.56 1.35 -13.47
N HIS A 290 16.22 1.12 -14.61
CA HIS A 290 16.63 -0.22 -15.07
C HIS A 290 17.62 -0.91 -14.12
N TRP A 291 18.36 -0.14 -13.32
CA TRP A 291 19.40 -0.62 -12.41
C TRP A 291 18.91 -1.72 -11.45
N VAL A 292 17.62 -1.72 -11.11
CA VAL A 292 16.99 -2.72 -10.22
C VAL A 292 16.97 -4.12 -10.82
N ALA A 293 17.12 -4.24 -12.15
CA ALA A 293 17.13 -5.49 -12.89
C ALA A 293 18.54 -6.06 -13.10
N SER A 294 19.57 -5.34 -12.69
CA SER A 294 20.97 -5.76 -12.90
C SER A 294 21.34 -6.95 -12.00
N ASP A 295 22.38 -7.68 -12.39
CA ASP A 295 22.86 -8.82 -11.61
C ASP A 295 23.42 -8.40 -10.24
N GLU A 296 23.84 -7.14 -10.10
CA GLU A 296 24.31 -6.54 -8.85
C GLU A 296 23.16 -6.36 -7.85
N PHE A 297 22.00 -5.86 -8.29
CA PHE A 297 20.93 -5.43 -7.38
C PHE A 297 19.75 -6.39 -7.29
N LEU A 298 19.44 -7.14 -8.37
CA LEU A 298 18.25 -7.99 -8.43
C LEU A 298 18.18 -9.04 -7.30
N PRO A 299 19.27 -9.72 -6.88
CA PRO A 299 19.21 -10.66 -5.76
C PRO A 299 18.77 -10.00 -4.44
N THR A 300 19.27 -8.80 -4.15
CA THR A 300 18.98 -8.05 -2.91
C THR A 300 17.59 -7.44 -2.93
N LEU A 301 17.10 -7.01 -4.10
CA LEU A 301 15.77 -6.40 -4.29
C LEU A 301 14.65 -7.44 -4.53
N ARG A 302 15.00 -8.72 -4.70
CA ARG A 302 14.03 -9.80 -4.92
C ARG A 302 12.86 -9.83 -3.92
N PRO A 303 13.07 -9.63 -2.60
CA PRO A 303 11.95 -9.61 -1.65
C PRO A 303 10.93 -8.50 -1.96
N MET A 304 11.40 -7.31 -2.36
CA MET A 304 10.55 -6.19 -2.80
C MET A 304 9.69 -6.58 -4.00
N PHE A 305 10.28 -7.19 -5.03
CA PHE A 305 9.53 -7.59 -6.23
C PHE A 305 8.45 -8.62 -5.95
N ARG A 306 8.77 -9.63 -5.12
CA ARG A 306 7.81 -10.65 -4.71
C ARG A 306 6.68 -10.08 -3.86
N GLU A 307 7.02 -9.16 -2.98
CA GLU A 307 6.05 -8.44 -2.14
C GLU A 307 5.07 -7.62 -2.98
N ILE A 308 5.57 -6.84 -3.94
CA ILE A 308 4.73 -6.09 -4.89
C ILE A 308 3.86 -7.05 -5.71
N GLY A 309 4.45 -8.11 -6.27
CA GLY A 309 3.72 -9.11 -7.05
C GLY A 309 2.62 -9.81 -6.25
N ARG A 310 2.90 -10.21 -5.01
CA ARG A 310 1.92 -10.83 -4.10
C ARG A 310 0.78 -9.89 -3.76
N GLN A 311 1.08 -8.62 -3.53
CA GLN A 311 0.05 -7.62 -3.26
C GLN A 311 -0.83 -7.37 -4.49
N ILE A 312 -0.25 -7.32 -5.69
CA ILE A 312 -1.01 -7.21 -6.94
C ILE A 312 -1.93 -8.41 -7.15
N ASP A 313 -1.51 -9.63 -6.77
CA ASP A 313 -2.33 -10.85 -6.92
C ASP A 313 -3.65 -10.81 -6.13
N ALA A 314 -3.67 -10.03 -5.04
CA ALA A 314 -4.85 -9.81 -4.21
C ALA A 314 -5.89 -8.90 -4.87
N PHE A 315 -5.62 -8.34 -6.06
CA PHE A 315 -6.54 -7.43 -6.75
C PHE A 315 -7.17 -8.07 -7.98
N ASP A 316 -8.45 -7.74 -8.19
CA ASP A 316 -9.12 -7.92 -9.47
C ASP A 316 -9.04 -6.64 -10.30
N PHE A 317 -8.27 -6.71 -11.39
CA PHE A 317 -8.12 -5.64 -12.39
C PHE A 317 -9.07 -5.80 -13.59
N SER A 318 -10.12 -6.64 -13.50
CA SER A 318 -11.10 -6.82 -14.57
C SER A 318 -11.93 -5.56 -14.84
N GLU A 319 -12.22 -4.77 -13.80
CA GLU A 319 -13.03 -3.54 -13.87
C GLU A 319 -12.32 -2.31 -13.28
N VAL A 320 -11.17 -1.91 -13.84
CA VAL A 320 -10.49 -0.66 -13.44
C VAL A 320 -11.22 0.54 -14.06
N ARG A 321 -11.93 1.31 -13.23
CA ARG A 321 -12.74 2.48 -13.65
C ARG A 321 -12.01 3.81 -13.52
N GLU A 322 -11.00 3.85 -12.68
CA GLU A 322 -10.26 5.06 -12.28
C GLU A 322 -8.79 4.96 -12.66
N ASP A 323 -8.09 6.09 -12.66
CA ASP A 323 -6.64 6.12 -12.81
C ASP A 323 -5.96 5.77 -11.47
N ILE A 324 -5.78 4.47 -11.24
CA ILE A 324 -5.23 3.94 -9.99
C ILE A 324 -3.76 4.33 -9.76
N LEU A 325 -2.98 4.52 -10.83
CA LEU A 325 -1.57 4.89 -10.74
C LEU A 325 -1.41 6.35 -10.30
N LYS A 326 -2.27 7.24 -10.81
CA LYS A 326 -2.31 8.63 -10.37
C LYS A 326 -2.52 8.76 -8.86
N GLY A 327 -3.39 7.94 -8.26
CA GLY A 327 -3.65 8.00 -6.82
C GLY A 327 -2.41 7.72 -6.00
N VAL A 328 -1.71 6.64 -6.31
CA VAL A 328 -0.45 6.27 -5.64
C VAL A 328 0.61 7.35 -5.87
N TYR A 329 0.75 7.82 -7.12
CA TYR A 329 1.72 8.87 -7.44
C TYR A 329 1.48 10.16 -6.63
N GLN A 330 0.24 10.64 -6.56
CA GLN A 330 -0.11 11.85 -5.82
C GLN A 330 0.03 11.72 -4.30
N GLU A 331 -0.05 10.50 -3.78
CA GLU A 331 0.18 10.21 -2.37
C GLU A 331 1.67 10.17 -2.02
N LEU A 332 2.49 9.60 -2.91
CA LEU A 332 3.93 9.46 -2.68
C LEU A 332 4.73 10.72 -3.02
N ILE A 333 4.25 11.55 -3.95
CA ILE A 333 4.92 12.79 -4.39
C ILE A 333 4.08 14.01 -3.96
N ASP A 334 4.69 14.85 -3.12
CA ASP A 334 4.05 16.04 -2.58
C ASP A 334 3.68 17.06 -3.68
N LEU A 335 2.77 17.97 -3.36
CA LEU A 335 2.24 18.93 -4.31
C LEU A 335 3.29 19.91 -4.83
N GLU A 336 4.23 20.35 -3.99
CA GLU A 336 5.28 21.30 -4.38
C GLU A 336 6.23 20.65 -5.39
N THR A 337 6.66 19.42 -5.10
CA THR A 337 7.46 18.62 -6.05
C THR A 337 6.71 18.43 -7.37
N ARG A 338 5.43 18.04 -7.34
CA ARG A 338 4.63 17.90 -8.58
C ARG A 338 4.49 19.21 -9.35
N HIS A 339 4.31 20.33 -8.66
CA HIS A 339 4.25 21.64 -9.29
C HIS A 339 5.60 22.04 -9.91
N ALA A 340 6.72 21.76 -9.24
CA ALA A 340 8.05 21.98 -9.79
C ALA A 340 8.27 21.13 -11.06
N LEU A 341 7.73 19.91 -11.09
CA LEU A 341 7.71 19.02 -12.25
C LEU A 341 6.65 19.41 -13.30
N GLY A 342 5.88 20.50 -13.12
CA GLY A 342 4.84 20.92 -14.06
C GLY A 342 3.66 19.94 -14.18
N GLU A 343 3.47 19.05 -13.21
CA GLU A 343 2.52 17.95 -13.27
C GLU A 343 1.14 18.37 -12.73
N TYR A 344 0.32 18.94 -13.62
CA TYR A 344 -1.08 19.26 -13.35
C TYR A 344 -2.00 18.21 -13.97
N TYR A 345 -2.73 17.49 -13.11
CA TYR A 345 -3.68 16.49 -13.58
C TYR A 345 -4.99 17.12 -14.05
N THR A 346 -5.44 16.70 -15.24
CA THR A 346 -6.77 17.06 -15.75
C THR A 346 -7.82 16.10 -15.15
N PRO A 347 -8.93 16.61 -14.54
CA PRO A 347 -9.98 15.75 -14.01
C PRO A 347 -10.64 14.88 -15.09
N ASP A 348 -11.00 13.63 -14.75
CA ASP A 348 -11.54 12.65 -15.70
C ASP A 348 -12.79 13.16 -16.44
N TRP A 349 -13.73 13.80 -15.73
CA TRP A 349 -14.94 14.35 -16.34
C TRP A 349 -14.64 15.40 -17.42
N LEU A 350 -13.56 16.16 -17.25
CA LEU A 350 -13.15 17.20 -18.20
C LEU A 350 -12.51 16.56 -19.43
N CYS A 351 -11.64 15.57 -19.23
CA CYS A 351 -11.09 14.76 -20.32
C CYS A 351 -12.21 14.13 -21.16
N GLU A 352 -13.19 13.50 -20.51
CA GLU A 352 -14.34 12.90 -21.17
C GLU A 352 -15.18 13.93 -21.91
N ARG A 353 -15.46 15.08 -21.28
CA ARG A 353 -16.23 16.17 -21.90
C ARG A 353 -15.56 16.70 -23.16
N VAL A 354 -14.25 16.96 -23.11
CA VAL A 354 -13.47 17.45 -24.25
C VAL A 354 -13.48 16.41 -25.38
N ILE A 355 -13.20 15.15 -25.08
CA ILE A 355 -13.24 14.05 -26.06
C ILE A 355 -14.63 13.90 -26.69
N GLU A 356 -15.71 14.13 -25.94
CA GLU A 356 -17.08 14.06 -26.46
C GLU A 356 -17.45 15.20 -27.41
N GLU A 357 -16.81 16.35 -27.31
CA GLU A 357 -17.00 17.47 -28.25
C GLU A 357 -16.22 17.31 -29.56
N LEU A 358 -15.20 16.44 -29.59
CA LEU A 358 -14.39 16.24 -30.78
C LEU A 358 -15.10 15.31 -31.80
N PRO A 359 -14.98 15.59 -33.11
CA PRO A 359 -15.54 14.75 -34.17
C PRO A 359 -14.68 13.49 -34.38
N ILE A 360 -14.67 12.60 -33.38
CA ILE A 360 -13.88 11.37 -33.38
C ILE A 360 -14.59 10.29 -34.18
N GLU A 361 -13.87 9.70 -35.13
CA GLU A 361 -14.28 8.53 -35.92
C GLU A 361 -13.55 7.26 -35.46
N ARG A 362 -13.97 6.10 -35.96
CA ARG A 362 -13.33 4.81 -35.64
C ARG A 362 -11.86 4.75 -36.08
N SER A 363 -11.53 5.41 -37.18
CA SER A 363 -10.19 5.50 -37.78
C SER A 363 -9.31 6.59 -37.16
N SER A 364 -9.85 7.43 -36.26
CA SER A 364 -9.08 8.51 -35.66
C SER A 364 -7.92 7.99 -34.81
N SER A 365 -6.74 8.58 -35.02
CA SER A 365 -5.56 8.43 -34.18
C SER A 365 -5.55 9.49 -33.07
N PHE A 366 -5.02 9.15 -31.90
CA PHE A 366 -4.89 10.05 -30.76
C PHE A 366 -3.41 10.25 -30.45
N LEU A 367 -3.00 11.49 -30.29
CA LEU A 367 -1.68 11.88 -29.82
C LEU A 367 -1.86 12.88 -28.70
N ASP A 368 -1.33 12.55 -27.52
CA ASP A 368 -1.21 13.46 -26.41
C ASP A 368 0.28 13.50 -26.01
N PRO A 369 1.03 14.55 -26.42
CA PRO A 369 2.47 14.61 -26.21
C PRO A 369 2.85 14.97 -24.77
N ALA A 370 1.87 15.27 -23.90
CA ALA A 370 2.06 15.58 -22.49
C ALA A 370 1.05 14.79 -21.65
N CYS A 371 0.85 13.52 -22.00
CA CYS A 371 -0.30 12.74 -21.52
C CYS A 371 -0.32 12.43 -20.03
N GLY A 372 0.80 12.63 -19.32
CA GLY A 372 0.93 12.25 -17.92
C GLY A 372 0.56 10.78 -17.72
N SER A 373 -0.40 10.51 -16.84
CA SER A 373 -0.96 9.17 -16.62
C SER A 373 -1.93 8.69 -17.72
N GLY A 374 -2.20 9.51 -18.74
CA GLY A 374 -2.93 9.13 -19.94
C GLY A 374 -4.44 9.35 -19.91
N SER A 375 -4.97 10.24 -19.06
CA SER A 375 -6.43 10.42 -18.90
C SER A 375 -7.16 10.78 -20.21
N PHE A 376 -6.57 11.62 -21.07
CA PHE A 376 -7.11 11.91 -22.41
C PHE A 376 -7.07 10.70 -23.34
N LEU A 377 -5.97 9.93 -23.34
CA LEU A 377 -5.84 8.71 -24.14
C LEU A 377 -6.87 7.66 -23.72
N ARG A 378 -7.10 7.53 -22.40
CA ARG A 378 -8.14 6.66 -21.83
C ARG A 378 -9.53 7.09 -22.27
N ALA A 379 -9.87 8.38 -22.16
CA ALA A 379 -11.15 8.92 -22.62
C ALA A 379 -11.36 8.69 -24.13
N GLY A 380 -10.33 8.93 -24.94
CA GLY A 380 -10.33 8.66 -26.38
C GLY A 380 -10.52 7.17 -26.72
N GLY A 381 -9.83 6.28 -25.99
CA GLY A 381 -10.00 4.83 -26.10
C GLY A 381 -11.42 4.38 -25.76
N ASN A 382 -11.98 4.88 -24.65
CA ASN A 382 -13.35 4.60 -24.23
C ASN A 382 -14.36 5.05 -25.29
N ARG A 383 -14.21 6.26 -25.84
CA ARG A 383 -15.05 6.77 -26.93
C ARG A 383 -14.99 5.86 -28.15
N ARG A 384 -13.81 5.38 -28.53
CA ARG A 384 -13.60 4.44 -29.64
C ARG A 384 -14.30 3.09 -29.41
N SER A 385 -14.19 2.54 -28.21
CA SER A 385 -14.81 1.27 -27.81
C SER A 385 -16.35 1.32 -27.86
N ARG A 386 -16.96 2.49 -27.59
CA ARG A 386 -18.42 2.68 -27.75
C ARG A 386 -18.87 2.46 -29.20
N PHE A 387 -18.08 2.86 -30.20
CA PHE A 387 -18.39 2.58 -31.62
C PHE A 387 -18.37 1.07 -31.91
N LEU A 388 -17.38 0.34 -31.38
CA LEU A 388 -17.28 -1.11 -31.56
C LEU A 388 -18.45 -1.87 -30.92
N ARG A 389 -18.91 -1.46 -29.73
CA ARG A 389 -20.09 -2.06 -29.06
C ARG A 389 -21.39 -1.76 -29.80
N LYS A 390 -21.59 -0.53 -30.30
CA LYS A 390 -22.76 -0.19 -31.13
C LYS A 390 -22.79 -1.00 -32.44
N TRP A 391 -21.64 -1.20 -33.07
CA TRP A 391 -21.54 -2.00 -34.29
C TRP A 391 -21.93 -3.47 -34.05
N ARG A 392 -21.48 -4.08 -32.94
CA ARG A 392 -21.88 -5.46 -32.57
C ARG A 392 -23.36 -5.62 -32.23
N ARG A 393 -24.01 -4.58 -31.71
CA ARG A 393 -25.46 -4.59 -31.39
C ARG A 393 -26.36 -4.30 -32.59
N GLY A 394 -25.83 -3.75 -33.68
CA GLY A 394 -26.57 -3.52 -34.94
C GLY A 394 -26.67 -4.76 -35.83
N TRP A 395 -26.17 -5.91 -35.38
CA TRP A 395 -26.18 -7.21 -36.07
C TRP A 395 -26.98 -8.28 -35.31
N VAL A 396 -27.77 -7.90 -34.29
CA VAL A 396 -28.71 -8.78 -33.58
C VAL A 396 -30.13 -8.44 -33.99
#